data_AF-A0A496ZB43-F1
#
_entry.id   AF-A0A496ZB43-F1
#
_cell.length_a   1.000
_cell.length_b   1.000
_cell.length_c   1.000
_cell.angle_alpha   90.00
_cell.angle_beta   90.00
_cell.angle_gamma   90.00
#
_symmetry.space_group_name_H-M   'P 1'
#
loop_
_entity.id
_entity.type
_entity.pdbx_description
1 polymer ?
#
loop_
_entity_poly.entity_id
_entity_poly.type
_entity_poly.pdbx_seq_one_letter_code
_entity_poly.pdbx_strand_id
1 'polypeptide(L)'
;MIIQGENFFDLEKQSDLQSLSQDPDLFFRLNPDKIAIDEAQLQPELFPALRVAVDKDRKRTGRFIITGSSSPKLIRAVSESLAGRIGIIEMATFQLTEWPKARKYF
;
A
#
# COMPACT_ATOMS: atom_id res chain seq x y z
N MET A 1 2.76 -10.21 -4.33
CA MET A 1 4.00 -9.46 -4.64
C MET A 1 4.63 -9.10 -3.31
N ILE A 2 5.69 -9.80 -2.88
CA ILE A 2 6.29 -9.51 -1.56
C ILE A 2 7.35 -8.42 -1.78
N ILE A 3 7.05 -7.20 -1.35
CA ILE A 3 8.04 -6.13 -1.27
C ILE A 3 8.74 -6.32 0.07
N GLN A 4 9.93 -6.91 0.07
CA GLN A 4 10.77 -7.00 1.27
C GLN A 4 11.95 -6.03 1.13
N GLY A 5 12.17 -5.20 2.15
CA GLY A 5 13.23 -4.21 2.20
C GLY A 5 12.97 -3.15 3.27
N GLU A 6 13.86 -2.15 3.40
CA GLU A 6 13.79 -1.10 4.43
C GLU A 6 12.59 -0.14 4.30
N ASN A 7 11.86 -0.20 3.17
CA ASN A 7 10.78 0.71 2.81
C ASN A 7 9.38 0.07 2.83
N PHE A 8 9.23 -1.00 3.64
CA PHE A 8 7.95 -1.70 3.83
C PHE A 8 7.37 -1.36 5.20
N PHE A 9 6.11 -0.92 5.22
CA PHE A 9 5.39 -0.52 6.41
C PHE A 9 4.13 -1.36 6.54
N ASP A 10 3.99 -2.07 7.65
CA ASP A 10 2.82 -2.89 7.95
C ASP A 10 1.96 -2.16 8.97
N LEU A 11 0.74 -1.74 8.60
CA LEU A 11 -0.12 -0.98 9.49
C LEU A 11 -0.74 -1.81 10.63
N GLU A 12 -0.62 -3.14 10.62
CA GLU A 12 -0.91 -3.94 11.81
C GLU A 12 0.16 -3.77 12.90
N LYS A 13 1.40 -3.41 12.50
CA LYS A 13 2.48 -3.13 13.43
C LYS A 13 2.31 -1.74 14.03
N GLN A 14 2.06 -1.70 15.33
CA GLN A 14 1.78 -0.47 16.08
C GLN A 14 2.81 0.66 15.88
N SER A 15 4.10 0.33 15.76
CA SER A 15 5.16 1.32 15.52
C SER A 15 5.04 2.00 14.15
N ASP A 16 4.66 1.23 13.14
CA ASP A 16 4.57 1.71 11.76
C ASP A 16 3.31 2.55 11.62
N LEU A 17 2.19 2.06 12.18
CA LEU A 17 0.95 2.82 12.30
C LEU A 17 1.18 4.17 12.99
N GLN A 18 1.82 4.19 14.18
CA GLN A 18 2.12 5.43 14.87
C GLN A 18 3.01 6.37 14.05
N SER A 19 4.03 5.83 13.38
CA SER A 19 4.95 6.64 12.58
C SER A 19 4.24 7.33 11.41
N LEU A 20 3.28 6.67 10.77
CA LEU A 20 2.48 7.26 9.69
C LEU A 20 1.37 8.18 10.21
N SER A 21 0.72 7.86 11.32
CA SER A 21 -0.43 8.62 11.83
C SER A 21 -0.07 9.99 12.43
N GLN A 22 1.15 10.18 12.94
CA GLN A 22 1.55 11.43 13.60
C GLN A 22 1.65 12.61 12.63
N ASP A 23 2.33 12.43 11.50
CA ASP A 23 2.43 13.43 10.43
C ASP A 23 2.61 12.72 9.07
N PRO A 24 1.50 12.33 8.41
CA PRO A 24 1.55 11.64 7.11
C PRO A 24 2.28 12.46 6.04
N ASP A 25 2.15 13.78 6.06
CA ASP A 25 2.82 14.66 5.09
C ASP A 25 4.34 14.65 5.29
N LEU A 26 4.82 14.68 6.54
CA LEU A 26 6.24 14.53 6.84
C LEU A 26 6.75 13.15 6.45
N PHE A 27 5.99 12.11 6.74
CA PHE A 27 6.35 10.74 6.37
C PHE A 27 6.63 10.63 4.87
N PHE A 28 5.73 11.12 4.00
CA PHE A 28 5.94 11.07 2.55
C PHE A 28 7.02 12.04 2.05
N ARG A 29 7.34 13.11 2.79
CA ARG A 29 8.49 13.98 2.47
C ARG A 29 9.81 13.29 2.75
N LEU A 30 9.91 12.58 3.87
CA LEU A 30 11.12 11.84 4.26
C LEU A 30 11.31 10.57 3.43
N ASN A 31 10.20 10.00 2.94
CA ASN A 31 10.19 8.78 2.14
C ASN A 31 9.59 9.03 0.74
N PRO A 32 10.32 9.74 -0.15
CA PRO A 32 9.75 10.23 -1.41
C PRO A 32 9.59 9.17 -2.51
N ASP A 33 10.15 7.95 -2.34
CA ASP A 33 10.18 6.93 -3.38
C ASP A 33 10.26 5.49 -2.83
N LYS A 34 9.75 4.54 -3.61
CA LYS A 34 9.78 3.09 -3.37
C LYS A 34 9.26 2.65 -2.00
N ILE A 35 8.11 3.18 -1.60
CA ILE A 35 7.46 2.82 -0.34
C ILE A 35 6.32 1.84 -0.59
N ALA A 36 6.23 0.81 0.24
CA ALA A 36 5.11 -0.11 0.31
C ALA A 36 4.41 0.02 1.67
N ILE A 37 3.10 0.23 1.65
CA ILE A 37 2.26 0.32 2.85
C ILE A 37 1.24 -0.81 2.78
N ASP A 38 1.32 -1.74 3.72
CA ASP A 38 0.40 -2.86 3.84
C ASP A 38 -0.76 -2.56 4.78
N GLU A 39 -1.89 -3.21 4.51
CA GLU A 39 -3.15 -3.04 5.24
C GLU A 39 -3.59 -1.57 5.37
N ALA A 40 -3.44 -0.79 4.29
CA ALA A 40 -3.72 0.64 4.22
C ALA A 40 -5.16 1.02 4.61
N GLN A 41 -6.11 0.07 4.61
CA GLN A 41 -7.47 0.30 5.08
C GLN A 41 -7.58 0.57 6.58
N LEU A 42 -6.53 0.25 7.36
CA LEU A 42 -6.45 0.57 8.77
C LEU A 42 -6.27 2.08 9.01
N GLN A 43 -5.75 2.82 8.02
CA GLN A 43 -5.48 4.26 8.11
C GLN A 43 -5.90 5.03 6.85
N PRO A 44 -7.20 5.11 6.51
CA PRO A 44 -7.66 5.78 5.27
C PRO A 44 -7.31 7.27 5.16
N GLU A 45 -7.07 7.94 6.28
CA GLU A 45 -6.67 9.35 6.36
C GLU A 45 -5.27 9.62 5.78
N LEU A 46 -4.49 8.58 5.46
CA LEU A 46 -3.21 8.75 4.76
C LEU A 46 -3.40 9.14 3.29
N PHE A 47 -4.55 8.82 2.66
CA PHE A 47 -4.73 9.02 1.22
C PHE A 47 -4.69 10.49 0.76
N PRO A 48 -5.24 11.47 1.51
CA PRO A 48 -5.02 12.89 1.22
C PRO A 48 -3.55 13.29 1.21
N ALA A 49 -2.74 12.84 2.18
CA ALA A 49 -1.31 13.15 2.23
C ALA A 49 -0.55 12.46 1.09
N LEU A 50 -0.90 11.20 0.79
CA LEU A 50 -0.36 10.47 -0.36
C LEU A 50 -0.67 11.20 -1.67
N ARG A 51 -1.88 11.75 -1.84
CA ARG A 51 -2.22 12.58 -3.00
C ARG A 51 -1.30 13.78 -3.13
N VAL A 52 -1.05 14.51 -2.03
CA VAL A 52 -0.13 15.66 -2.02
C VAL A 52 1.28 15.23 -2.44
N ALA A 53 1.77 14.10 -1.91
CA ALA A 53 3.08 13.55 -2.26
C ALA A 53 3.15 13.12 -3.74
N VAL A 54 2.08 12.54 -4.28
CA VAL A 54 1.97 12.19 -5.69
C VAL A 54 1.98 13.45 -6.57
N ASP A 55 1.15 14.44 -6.24
CA ASP A 55 1.00 15.67 -7.01
C ASP A 55 2.30 16.51 -7.04
N LYS A 56 3.13 16.45 -6.00
CA LYS A 56 4.46 17.11 -5.96
C LYS A 56 5.43 16.65 -7.05
N ASP A 57 5.33 15.40 -7.50
CA ASP A 57 6.17 14.89 -8.60
C ASP A 57 5.41 13.91 -9.50
N ARG A 58 4.38 14.44 -10.16
CA ARG A 58 3.47 13.64 -10.98
C ARG A 58 4.15 12.92 -12.15
N LYS A 59 5.37 13.32 -12.53
CA LYS A 59 6.13 12.66 -13.61
C LYS A 59 6.75 11.34 -13.16
N ARG A 60 7.05 11.18 -11.86
CA ARG A 60 7.57 9.94 -11.30
C ARG A 60 6.45 9.01 -10.86
N THR A 61 6.26 7.92 -11.62
CA THR A 61 5.28 6.86 -11.35
C THR A 61 5.90 5.73 -10.52
N GLY A 62 5.05 4.90 -9.87
CA GLY A 62 5.51 3.72 -9.13
C GLY A 62 6.20 4.00 -7.79
N ARG A 63 6.13 5.24 -7.28
CA ARG A 63 6.77 5.65 -6.02
C ARG A 63 6.15 5.01 -4.77
N PHE A 64 4.87 4.68 -4.84
CA PHE A 64 4.09 4.21 -3.71
C PHE A 64 3.25 3.01 -4.11
N ILE A 65 3.27 1.99 -3.25
CA ILE A 65 2.45 0.79 -3.37
C ILE A 65 1.64 0.70 -2.09
N ILE A 66 0.34 0.56 -2.25
CA ILE A 66 -0.59 0.32 -1.15
C ILE A 66 -1.22 -1.05 -1.34
N THR A 67 -1.28 -1.81 -0.27
CA THR A 67 -2.01 -3.07 -0.21
C THR A 67 -3.05 -3.00 0.89
N GLY A 68 -3.98 -3.92 0.83
CA GLY A 68 -5.02 -4.04 1.82
C GLY A 68 -5.97 -5.15 1.46
N SER A 69 -6.42 -5.87 2.46
CA SER A 69 -7.51 -6.84 2.30
C SER A 69 -8.71 -6.17 1.62
N SER A 70 -9.24 -6.82 0.57
CA SER A 70 -10.23 -6.30 -0.38
C SER A 70 -11.50 -5.75 0.27
N SER A 71 -11.41 -4.55 0.82
CA SER A 71 -12.46 -3.85 1.53
C SER A 71 -13.10 -2.84 0.60
N PRO A 72 -14.44 -2.87 0.40
CA PRO A 72 -15.14 -1.83 -0.35
C PRO A 72 -14.85 -0.42 0.18
N LYS A 73 -14.60 -0.30 1.50
CA LYS A 73 -14.23 0.95 2.16
C LYS A 73 -12.87 1.47 1.67
N LEU A 74 -11.89 0.58 1.50
CA LEU A 74 -10.56 0.94 0.97
C LEU A 74 -10.68 1.45 -0.46
N ILE A 75 -11.32 0.68 -1.33
CA ILE A 75 -11.49 1.04 -2.74
C ILE A 75 -12.20 2.39 -2.86
N ARG A 76 -13.24 2.63 -2.06
CA ARG A 76 -13.94 3.92 -2.04
C ARG A 76 -13.05 5.07 -1.60
N ALA A 77 -12.38 4.94 -0.45
CA ALA A 77 -11.53 6.01 0.09
C ALA A 77 -10.37 6.36 -0.84
N VAL A 78 -9.75 5.34 -1.44
CA VAL A 78 -8.70 5.46 -2.45
C VAL A 78 -9.24 6.13 -3.72
N SER A 79 -10.41 5.71 -4.21
CA SER A 79 -11.00 6.28 -5.42
C SER A 79 -11.35 7.77 -5.25
N GLU A 80 -11.92 8.14 -4.10
CA GLU A 80 -12.26 9.54 -3.77
C GLU A 80 -11.00 10.40 -3.64
N SER A 81 -9.94 9.87 -3.03
CA SER A 81 -8.72 10.64 -2.74
C SER A 81 -7.71 10.68 -3.90
N LEU A 82 -7.57 9.57 -4.65
CA LEU A 82 -6.49 9.34 -5.63
C LEU A 82 -6.99 9.16 -7.06
N ALA A 83 -8.22 9.59 -7.38
CA ALA A 83 -8.76 9.56 -8.73
C ALA A 83 -7.75 10.11 -9.77
N GLY A 84 -7.51 9.33 -10.83
CA GLY A 84 -6.61 9.68 -11.93
C GLY A 84 -5.12 9.71 -11.56
N ARG A 85 -4.74 9.19 -10.39
CA ARG A 85 -3.36 9.18 -9.85
C ARG A 85 -2.90 7.80 -9.40
N ILE A 86 -3.77 6.80 -9.43
CA ILE A 86 -3.51 5.44 -8.98
C ILE A 86 -3.89 4.42 -10.07
N GLY A 87 -3.13 3.33 -10.15
CA GLY A 87 -3.56 2.10 -10.81
C GLY A 87 -4.00 1.08 -9.76
N ILE A 88 -5.20 0.52 -9.92
CA ILE A 88 -5.75 -0.49 -9.02
C ILE A 88 -5.51 -1.86 -9.65
N ILE A 89 -4.94 -2.78 -8.87
CA ILE A 89 -4.76 -4.19 -9.26
C ILE A 89 -5.56 -5.02 -8.28
N GLU A 90 -6.61 -5.68 -8.76
CA GLU A 90 -7.37 -6.65 -7.98
C GLU A 90 -6.74 -8.03 -8.15
N MET A 91 -6.43 -8.68 -7.04
CA MET A 91 -5.87 -10.03 -7.03
C MET A 91 -6.93 -11.01 -6.55
N ALA A 92 -7.15 -12.08 -7.31
CA ALA A 92 -8.00 -13.19 -6.88
C ALA A 92 -7.31 -13.99 -5.76
N THR A 93 -8.10 -14.73 -4.99
CA THR A 93 -7.54 -15.70 -4.04
C THR A 93 -6.78 -16.78 -4.80
N PHE A 94 -5.81 -17.39 -4.12
CA PHE A 94 -5.05 -18.49 -4.69
C PHE A 94 -5.96 -19.62 -5.17
N GLN A 95 -5.71 -20.10 -6.38
CA GLN A 95 -6.34 -21.30 -6.93
C GLN A 95 -5.61 -22.54 -6.43
N LEU A 96 -6.33 -23.67 -6.34
CA LEU A 96 -5.73 -24.95 -5.96
C LEU A 96 -4.59 -25.37 -6.92
N THR A 97 -4.65 -24.94 -8.18
CA THR A 97 -3.62 -25.14 -9.20
C THR A 97 -2.32 -24.39 -8.92
N GLU A 98 -2.37 -23.32 -8.13
CA GLU A 98 -1.21 -22.53 -7.69
C GLU A 98 -0.58 -23.12 -6.42
N TRP A 99 -1.24 -24.09 -5.77
CA TRP A 99 -0.68 -24.79 -4.63
C TRP A 99 0.56 -25.58 -5.06
N PRO A 100 1.73 -25.38 -4.44
CA PRO A 100 2.92 -26.14 -4.76
C PRO A 100 2.62 -27.64 -4.65
N LYS A 101 2.80 -28.39 -5.75
CA LYS A 101 2.64 -29.84 -5.72
C LYS A 101 3.49 -30.38 -4.58
N ALA A 102 2.85 -31.03 -3.61
CA ALA A 102 3.51 -31.58 -2.43
C ALA A 102 4.76 -32.34 -2.89
N ARG A 103 5.93 -31.87 -2.45
CA ARG A 103 7.19 -32.59 -2.66
C ARG A 103 6.99 -33.94 -1.99
N LYS A 104 6.96 -35.02 -2.77
CA LYS A 104 6.89 -36.40 -2.28
C LYS A 104 8.14 -36.62 -1.43
N TYR A 105 8.03 -36.44 -0.12
CA TYR A 105 8.96 -36.99 0.84
C TYR A 105 8.58 -38.47 0.97
N PHE A 106 9.19 -39.30 0.11
CA PHE A 106 9.41 -40.71 0.37
C PHE A 106 10.76 -40.85 1.06
#